data_AF-A0A9D6I7T4-F1
#
_entry.id   AF-A0A9D6I7T4-F1
#
_cell.length_a   1.000
_cell.length_b   1.000
_cell.length_c   1.000
_cell.angle_alpha   90.00
_cell.angle_beta   90.00
_cell.angle_gamma   90.00
#
_symmetry.space_group_name_H-M   'P 1'
#
loop_
_entity.id
_entity.type
_entity.pdbx_description
1 polymer ?
#
loop_
_entity_poly.entity_id
_entity_poly.type
_entity_poly.pdbx_seq_one_letter_code
_entity_poly.pdbx_strand_id
1 'polypeptide(L)'
;GQRLRGIGELKGMTLGIIGVGNIGRRVAHLAHGFGMRVLGYDPYVPADELRQREVEPVSDLATLLGQSDMVTCHTPHTPETHHMMNEKTIAQMKDGAVFINTSRGKVQDERALFEALTRGKLGAAGLDVWEEEPVPSDSPLLNLENVVATCHVAGVSENANRNIATQVASEILRVLRGEKPKALGNPDFWPRL
;
A
#
# COMPACT_ATOMS: atom_id res chain seq x y z
N GLY A 1 9.65 6.68 -33.92
CA GLY A 1 10.83 6.52 -33.04
C GLY A 1 10.34 6.12 -31.66
N GLN A 2 10.77 4.93 -31.20
CA GLN A 2 10.54 4.28 -29.89
C GLN A 2 9.55 4.93 -28.90
N ARG A 3 8.27 4.51 -28.96
CA ARG A 3 7.33 4.55 -27.82
C ARG A 3 7.33 3.16 -27.16
N LEU A 4 8.30 2.93 -26.28
CA LEU A 4 8.20 1.91 -25.23
C LEU A 4 8.62 2.61 -23.93
N ARG A 5 7.75 3.49 -23.41
CA ARG A 5 7.79 3.91 -22.00
C ARG A 5 6.82 3.02 -21.20
N GLY A 6 6.93 1.71 -21.42
CA GLY A 6 6.16 0.71 -20.70
C GLY A 6 7.04 0.07 -19.62
N ILE A 7 6.41 -0.38 -18.53
CA ILE A 7 7.07 -1.21 -17.52
C ILE A 7 7.63 -2.44 -18.25
N GLY A 8 8.96 -2.60 -18.19
CA GLY A 8 9.66 -3.70 -18.83
C GLY A 8 9.48 -5.04 -18.09
N GLU A 9 10.40 -5.95 -18.33
CA GLU A 9 10.47 -7.22 -17.60
C GLU A 9 10.59 -6.99 -16.08
N LEU A 10 9.77 -7.68 -15.27
CA LEU A 10 9.82 -7.54 -13.81
C LEU A 10 11.08 -8.15 -13.20
N LYS A 11 11.63 -9.19 -13.83
CA LYS A 11 12.84 -9.86 -13.34
C LYS A 11 13.99 -8.87 -13.26
N GLY A 12 14.61 -8.76 -12.09
CA GLY A 12 15.71 -7.83 -11.82
C GLY A 12 15.26 -6.41 -11.46
N MET A 13 13.97 -6.06 -11.56
CA MET A 13 13.45 -4.81 -11.02
C MET A 13 13.43 -4.83 -9.49
N THR A 14 13.45 -3.63 -8.89
CA THR A 14 13.35 -3.42 -7.46
C THR A 14 11.95 -2.99 -7.06
N LEU A 15 11.29 -3.78 -6.21
CA LEU A 15 10.03 -3.43 -5.55
C LEU A 15 10.31 -2.86 -4.16
N GLY A 16 9.89 -1.63 -3.92
CA GLY A 16 9.87 -1.00 -2.60
C GLY A 16 8.51 -1.18 -1.92
N ILE A 17 8.52 -1.76 -0.72
CA ILE A 17 7.32 -1.99 0.08
C ILE A 17 7.33 -1.05 1.28
N ILE A 18 6.33 -0.17 1.37
CA ILE A 18 6.13 0.72 2.52
C ILE A 18 5.08 0.09 3.43
N GLY A 19 5.50 -0.29 4.64
CA GLY A 19 4.71 -1.10 5.57
C GLY A 19 4.80 -2.58 5.25
N VAL A 20 5.57 -3.33 6.04
CA VAL A 20 5.86 -4.74 5.78
C VAL A 20 5.07 -5.62 6.76
N GLY A 21 3.81 -5.28 7.02
CA GLY A 21 2.92 -6.05 7.88
C GLY A 21 2.39 -7.33 7.22
N ASN A 22 1.16 -7.71 7.56
CA ASN A 22 0.52 -8.93 7.03
C ASN A 22 0.39 -8.94 5.49
N ILE A 23 0.12 -7.78 4.89
CA ILE A 23 -0.06 -7.63 3.43
C ILE A 23 1.30 -7.49 2.76
N GLY A 24 2.13 -6.54 3.20
CA GLY A 24 3.44 -6.29 2.61
C GLY A 24 4.34 -7.53 2.53
N ARG A 25 4.37 -8.38 3.57
CA ARG A 25 5.14 -9.63 3.52
C ARG A 25 4.61 -10.63 2.48
N ARG A 26 3.30 -10.66 2.21
CA ARG A 26 2.71 -11.53 1.17
C ARG A 26 3.04 -11.00 -0.21
N VAL A 27 3.03 -9.68 -0.37
CA VAL A 27 3.46 -9.04 -1.62
C VAL A 27 4.95 -9.28 -1.89
N ALA A 28 5.80 -9.20 -0.87
CA ALA A 28 7.22 -9.57 -0.96
C ALA A 28 7.41 -11.00 -1.48
N HIS A 29 6.69 -11.97 -0.90
CA HIS A 29 6.74 -13.35 -1.32
C HIS A 29 6.34 -13.54 -2.79
N LEU A 30 5.29 -12.85 -3.26
CA LEU A 30 4.89 -12.90 -4.67
C LEU A 30 5.93 -12.24 -5.58
N ALA A 31 6.50 -11.10 -5.17
CA ALA A 31 7.50 -10.37 -5.94
C ALA A 31 8.79 -11.20 -6.18
N HIS A 32 9.19 -11.99 -5.18
CA HIS A 32 10.30 -12.95 -5.34
C HIS A 32 10.01 -14.02 -6.41
N GLY A 33 8.75 -14.45 -6.53
CA GLY A 33 8.31 -15.36 -7.60
C GLY A 33 8.49 -14.78 -9.00
N PHE A 34 8.49 -13.44 -9.14
CA PHE A 34 8.79 -12.74 -10.39
C PHE A 34 10.28 -12.40 -10.56
N GLY A 35 11.15 -12.79 -9.62
CA GLY A 35 12.58 -12.51 -9.65
C GLY A 35 12.93 -11.04 -9.40
N MET A 36 12.10 -10.32 -8.64
CA MET A 36 12.36 -8.95 -8.23
C MET A 36 13.29 -8.90 -7.01
N ARG A 37 14.04 -7.80 -6.85
CA ARG A 37 14.65 -7.42 -5.57
C ARG A 37 13.59 -6.72 -4.72
N VAL A 38 13.48 -7.06 -3.44
CA VAL A 38 12.46 -6.50 -2.54
C VAL A 38 13.11 -5.68 -1.42
N LEU A 39 12.83 -4.38 -1.42
CA LEU A 39 13.19 -3.44 -0.34
C LEU A 39 11.98 -3.20 0.57
N GLY A 40 12.20 -3.03 1.87
CA GLY A 40 11.14 -2.76 2.84
C GLY A 40 11.47 -1.62 3.77
N TYR A 41 10.53 -0.68 3.90
CA TYR A 41 10.54 0.36 4.92
C TYR A 41 9.35 0.16 5.85
N ASP A 42 9.65 -0.18 7.10
CA ASP A 42 8.66 -0.24 8.18
C ASP A 42 9.35 0.13 9.50
N PRO A 43 9.15 1.36 10.02
CA PRO A 43 9.84 1.82 11.23
C PRO A 43 9.39 1.09 12.50
N TYR A 44 8.34 0.27 12.43
CA TYR A 44 7.79 -0.48 13.55
C TYR A 44 8.19 -1.96 13.55
N VAL A 45 8.83 -2.44 12.48
CA VAL A 45 9.30 -3.82 12.36
C VAL A 45 10.83 -3.86 12.44
N PRO A 46 11.44 -4.61 13.39
CA PRO A 46 12.88 -4.73 13.47
C PRO A 46 13.52 -5.24 12.16
N ALA A 47 14.70 -4.71 11.81
CA ALA A 47 15.39 -5.07 10.58
C ALA A 47 15.66 -6.58 10.44
N ASP A 48 15.94 -7.28 11.54
CA ASP A 48 16.13 -8.73 11.52
C ASP A 48 14.85 -9.49 11.18
N GLU A 49 13.70 -8.99 11.62
CA GLU A 49 12.40 -9.56 11.28
C GLU A 49 12.05 -9.31 9.81
N LEU A 50 12.42 -8.14 9.25
CA LEU A 50 12.29 -7.89 7.81
C LEU A 50 13.14 -8.87 6.99
N ARG A 51 14.40 -9.11 7.39
CA ARG A 51 15.27 -10.09 6.74
C ARG A 51 14.72 -11.51 6.81
N GLN A 52 14.14 -11.91 7.93
CA GLN A 52 13.46 -13.21 8.08
C GLN A 52 12.24 -13.35 7.15
N ARG A 53 11.64 -12.24 6.74
CA ARG A 53 10.55 -12.18 5.75
C ARG A 53 11.07 -12.07 4.31
N GLU A 54 12.38 -12.26 4.11
CA GLU A 54 13.07 -12.12 2.81
C GLU A 54 12.93 -10.70 2.23
N VAL A 55 12.81 -9.69 3.09
CA VAL A 55 12.74 -8.27 2.69
C VAL A 55 14.01 -7.58 3.11
N GLU A 56 14.66 -6.89 2.17
CA GLU A 56 15.86 -6.10 2.44
C GLU A 56 15.47 -4.82 3.19
N PRO A 57 15.87 -4.65 4.46
CA PRO A 57 15.46 -3.48 5.25
C PRO A 57 16.22 -2.23 4.79
N VAL A 58 15.51 -1.11 4.66
CA VAL A 58 16.11 0.22 4.46
C VAL A 58 15.80 1.14 5.64
N SER A 59 16.74 2.03 5.95
CA SER A 59 16.69 2.91 7.14
C SER A 59 15.65 4.02 7.04
N ASP A 60 15.31 4.44 5.84
CA ASP A 60 14.49 5.62 5.59
C ASP A 60 13.74 5.51 4.27
N LEU A 61 12.65 6.28 4.19
CA LEU A 61 11.76 6.29 3.04
C LEU A 61 12.47 6.79 1.77
N ALA A 62 13.37 7.78 1.86
CA ALA A 62 14.04 8.34 0.69
C ALA A 62 14.92 7.28 0.00
N THR A 63 15.64 6.47 0.79
CA THR A 63 16.43 5.33 0.29
C THR A 63 15.54 4.31 -0.43
N LEU A 64 14.36 3.98 0.12
CA LEU A 64 13.40 3.09 -0.54
C LEU A 64 12.98 3.66 -1.90
N LEU A 65 12.52 4.92 -1.91
CA LEU A 65 11.96 5.57 -3.10
C LEU A 65 13.00 5.71 -4.21
N GLY A 66 14.24 6.11 -3.87
CA GLY A 66 15.31 6.29 -4.85
C GLY A 66 15.84 4.99 -5.46
N GLN A 67 15.69 3.85 -4.78
CA GLN A 67 16.16 2.55 -5.28
C GLN A 67 15.08 1.71 -5.96
N SER A 68 13.80 2.07 -5.82
CA SER A 68 12.68 1.26 -6.30
C SER A 68 12.22 1.65 -7.70
N ASP A 69 12.03 0.65 -8.55
CA ASP A 69 11.37 0.81 -9.86
C ASP A 69 9.85 0.81 -9.71
N MET A 70 9.35 0.12 -8.68
CA MET A 70 7.95 0.07 -8.29
C MET A 70 7.84 0.27 -6.78
N VAL A 71 6.88 1.06 -6.32
CA VAL A 71 6.63 1.29 -4.89
C VAL A 71 5.18 0.92 -4.57
N THR A 72 4.98 0.16 -3.49
CA THR A 72 3.64 -0.21 -3.01
C THR A 72 3.43 0.12 -1.53
N CYS A 73 2.27 0.69 -1.22
CA CYS A 73 1.88 1.08 0.13
C CYS A 73 0.97 0.05 0.82
N HIS A 74 1.32 -0.34 2.04
CA HIS A 74 0.56 -1.24 2.91
C HIS A 74 0.52 -0.76 4.37
N THR A 75 0.46 0.55 4.57
CA THR A 75 0.37 1.17 5.89
C THR A 75 -1.07 1.50 6.28
N PRO A 76 -1.41 1.54 7.58
CA PRO A 76 -2.63 2.22 8.03
C PRO A 76 -2.56 3.72 7.71
N HIS A 77 -3.70 4.41 7.85
CA HIS A 77 -3.74 5.87 7.84
C HIS A 77 -3.66 6.41 9.28
N THR A 78 -2.50 6.98 9.59
CA THR A 78 -2.15 7.71 10.82
C THR A 78 -1.63 9.11 10.45
N PRO A 79 -1.49 10.04 11.43
CA PRO A 79 -0.88 11.35 11.18
C PRO A 79 0.48 11.29 10.49
N GLU A 80 1.32 10.29 10.80
CA GLU A 80 2.65 10.11 10.21
C GLU A 80 2.59 9.68 8.74
N THR A 81 1.55 8.95 8.36
CA THR A 81 1.36 8.42 6.99
C THR A 81 0.48 9.31 6.12
N HIS A 82 -0.18 10.32 6.69
CA HIS A 82 -1.06 11.24 5.96
C HIS A 82 -0.26 12.02 4.91
N HIS A 83 -0.61 11.85 3.63
CA HIS A 83 0.10 12.42 2.48
C HIS A 83 1.61 12.13 2.54
N MET A 84 1.99 10.95 3.05
CA MET A 84 3.37 10.49 3.02
C MET A 84 3.89 10.40 1.57
N MET A 85 3.02 10.04 0.63
CA MET A 85 3.29 10.09 -0.80
C MET A 85 2.77 11.42 -1.38
N ASN A 86 3.58 12.47 -1.24
CA ASN A 86 3.31 13.84 -1.71
C ASN A 86 4.33 14.27 -2.78
N GLU A 87 4.25 15.51 -3.25
CA GLU A 87 5.15 16.05 -4.29
C GLU A 87 6.64 15.81 -3.97
N LYS A 88 7.06 16.05 -2.73
CA LYS A 88 8.46 15.93 -2.32
C LYS A 88 8.93 14.48 -2.32
N THR A 89 8.12 13.55 -1.81
CA THR A 89 8.50 12.13 -1.77
C THR A 89 8.38 11.48 -3.15
N ILE A 90 7.35 11.82 -3.93
CA ILE A 90 7.23 11.39 -5.33
C ILE A 90 8.44 11.87 -6.16
N ALA A 91 8.95 13.08 -5.92
CA ALA A 91 10.15 13.57 -6.59
C ALA A 91 11.42 12.73 -6.32
N GLN A 92 11.46 12.01 -5.19
CA GLN A 92 12.57 11.12 -4.82
C GLN A 92 12.50 9.75 -5.50
N MET A 93 11.36 9.39 -6.08
CA MET A 93 11.24 8.15 -6.86
C MET A 93 12.06 8.21 -8.14
N LYS A 94 12.38 7.07 -8.73
CA LYS A 94 13.00 7.03 -10.07
C LYS A 94 12.06 7.62 -11.12
N ASP A 95 12.62 8.22 -12.16
CA ASP A 95 11.82 8.69 -13.30
C ASP A 95 11.19 7.49 -14.02
N GLY A 96 9.89 7.57 -14.28
CA GLY A 96 9.13 6.48 -14.88
C GLY A 96 8.77 5.35 -13.91
N ALA A 97 9.02 5.50 -12.61
CA ALA A 97 8.64 4.51 -11.60
C ALA A 97 7.12 4.31 -11.53
N VAL A 98 6.72 3.17 -10.97
CA VAL A 98 5.31 2.80 -10.77
C VAL A 98 4.93 2.99 -9.31
N PHE A 99 3.80 3.63 -9.06
CA PHE A 99 3.25 3.75 -7.72
C PHE A 99 1.96 2.92 -7.56
N ILE A 100 1.87 2.14 -6.49
CA ILE A 100 0.71 1.28 -6.21
C ILE A 100 0.19 1.56 -4.81
N ASN A 101 -1.09 1.88 -4.68
CA ASN A 101 -1.73 2.03 -3.39
C ASN A 101 -3.03 1.22 -3.29
N THR A 102 -3.01 0.23 -2.41
CA THR A 102 -4.17 -0.57 -2.02
C THR A 102 -4.38 -0.55 -0.49
N SER A 103 -3.84 0.48 0.19
CA SER A 103 -3.94 0.61 1.65
C SER A 103 -5.01 1.62 2.04
N ARG A 104 -4.71 2.92 2.01
CA ARG A 104 -5.62 4.02 2.34
C ARG A 104 -5.34 5.20 1.42
N GLY A 105 -6.38 5.83 0.88
CA GLY A 105 -6.21 6.90 -0.11
C GLY A 105 -5.48 8.12 0.43
N LYS A 106 -5.78 8.55 1.66
CA LYS A 106 -5.09 9.64 2.37
C LYS A 106 -3.59 9.41 2.67
N VAL A 107 -3.03 8.27 2.29
CA VAL A 107 -1.56 8.06 2.31
C VAL A 107 -0.89 8.79 1.14
N GLN A 108 -1.62 8.99 0.03
CA GLN A 108 -1.16 9.75 -1.12
C GLN A 108 -1.82 11.13 -1.16
N ASP A 109 -1.12 12.08 -1.77
CA ASP A 109 -1.67 13.36 -2.22
C ASP A 109 -2.07 13.19 -3.69
N GLU A 110 -3.37 13.12 -3.99
CA GLU A 110 -3.89 12.85 -5.33
C GLU A 110 -3.52 13.94 -6.33
N ARG A 111 -3.41 15.20 -5.89
CA ARG A 111 -2.96 16.30 -6.75
C ARG A 111 -1.50 16.11 -7.13
N ALA A 112 -0.64 15.80 -6.17
CA ALA A 112 0.77 15.53 -6.44
C ALA A 112 0.93 14.31 -7.36
N LEU A 113 0.12 13.28 -7.17
CA LEU A 113 0.11 12.09 -8.02
C LEU A 113 -0.30 12.43 -9.46
N PHE A 114 -1.38 13.20 -9.64
CA PHE A 114 -1.85 13.66 -10.95
C PHE A 114 -0.78 14.45 -11.69
N GLU A 115 -0.12 15.40 -11.02
CA GLU A 115 0.96 16.18 -11.63
C GLU A 115 2.16 15.32 -12.02
N ALA A 116 2.57 14.39 -11.15
CA ALA A 116 3.70 13.51 -11.39
C ALA A 116 3.45 12.55 -12.57
N LEU A 117 2.24 12.01 -12.69
CA LEU A 117 1.85 11.14 -13.81
C LEU A 117 1.77 11.91 -15.13
N THR A 118 1.18 13.11 -15.10
CA THR A 118 1.02 13.95 -16.29
C THR A 118 2.38 14.44 -16.82
N ARG A 119 3.31 14.78 -15.91
CA ARG A 119 4.67 15.21 -16.27
C ARG A 119 5.61 14.03 -16.60
N GLY A 120 5.15 12.79 -16.42
CA GLY A 120 5.95 11.58 -16.66
C GLY A 120 7.03 11.31 -15.61
N LYS A 121 6.95 11.97 -14.45
CA LYS A 121 7.79 11.61 -13.29
C LYS A 121 7.48 10.19 -12.83
N LEU A 122 6.19 9.87 -12.73
CA LEU A 122 5.71 8.50 -12.59
C LEU A 122 5.29 7.97 -13.96
N GLY A 123 5.69 6.74 -14.24
CA GLY A 123 5.33 6.06 -15.49
C GLY A 123 3.88 5.58 -15.46
N ALA A 124 3.43 5.08 -14.32
CA ALA A 124 2.07 4.61 -14.11
C ALA A 124 1.68 4.59 -12.63
N ALA A 125 0.38 4.49 -12.35
CA ALA A 125 -0.13 4.20 -11.01
C ALA A 125 -1.23 3.12 -11.00
N GLY A 126 -1.26 2.32 -9.93
CA GLY A 126 -2.34 1.39 -9.63
C GLY A 126 -3.02 1.77 -8.32
N LEU A 127 -4.28 2.19 -8.36
CA LEU A 127 -5.01 2.74 -7.22
C LEU A 127 -6.28 1.94 -6.95
N ASP A 128 -6.43 1.47 -5.72
CA ASP A 128 -7.69 0.89 -5.21
C ASP A 128 -8.39 1.80 -4.20
N VAL A 129 -7.68 2.80 -3.67
CA VAL A 129 -8.14 3.66 -2.57
C VAL A 129 -7.96 5.14 -2.91
N TRP A 130 -8.86 5.96 -2.39
CA TRP A 130 -9.00 7.38 -2.78
C TRP A 130 -9.05 8.30 -1.55
N GLU A 131 -8.60 9.54 -1.67
CA GLU A 131 -8.66 10.53 -0.59
C GLU A 131 -10.11 10.76 -0.12
N GLU A 132 -11.02 10.84 -1.09
CA GLU A 132 -12.47 10.86 -0.92
C GLU A 132 -13.08 9.60 -1.53
N GLU A 133 -13.91 8.91 -0.75
CA GLU A 133 -14.61 7.71 -1.18
C GLU A 133 -16.12 7.84 -0.94
N PRO A 134 -16.97 7.53 -1.94
CA PRO A 134 -16.63 7.07 -3.30
C PRO A 134 -15.87 8.10 -4.14
N VAL A 135 -14.99 7.64 -5.04
CA VAL A 135 -14.22 8.55 -5.91
C VAL A 135 -15.17 9.40 -6.77
N PRO A 136 -14.99 10.73 -6.81
CA PRO A 136 -15.76 11.59 -7.70
C PRO A 136 -15.59 11.17 -9.17
N SER A 137 -16.68 11.12 -9.92
CA SER A 137 -16.67 10.68 -11.33
C SER A 137 -15.86 11.59 -12.25
N ASP A 138 -15.64 12.85 -11.83
CA ASP A 138 -14.84 13.85 -12.52
C ASP A 138 -13.39 13.91 -12.00
N SER A 139 -12.97 12.96 -11.16
CA SER A 139 -11.58 12.87 -10.71
C SER A 139 -10.62 12.79 -11.90
N PRO A 140 -9.63 13.69 -11.99
CA PRO A 140 -8.74 13.76 -13.15
C PRO A 140 -7.84 12.53 -13.28
N LEU A 141 -7.55 11.84 -12.17
CA LEU A 141 -6.78 10.59 -12.16
C LEU A 141 -7.48 9.47 -12.93
N LEU A 142 -8.82 9.45 -12.96
CA LEU A 142 -9.60 8.43 -13.69
C LEU A 142 -9.48 8.56 -15.22
N ASN A 143 -9.05 9.73 -15.71
CA ASN A 143 -8.93 10.01 -17.14
C ASN A 143 -7.52 9.77 -17.70
N LEU A 144 -6.56 9.38 -16.86
CA LEU A 144 -5.18 9.15 -17.27
C LEU A 144 -4.99 7.72 -17.81
N GLU A 145 -4.46 7.59 -19.03
CA GLU A 145 -4.19 6.28 -19.68
C GLU A 145 -3.18 5.42 -18.91
N ASN A 146 -2.34 6.04 -18.08
CA ASN A 146 -1.34 5.37 -17.26
C ASN A 146 -1.78 5.17 -15.80
N VAL A 147 -3.09 5.24 -15.52
CA VAL A 147 -3.67 4.91 -14.22
C VAL A 147 -4.61 3.72 -14.36
N VAL A 148 -4.40 2.71 -13.51
CA VAL A 148 -5.35 1.63 -13.31
C VAL A 148 -6.08 1.88 -12.00
N ALA A 149 -7.40 2.03 -12.08
CA ALA A 149 -8.26 2.41 -10.97
C ALA A 149 -9.23 1.28 -10.61
N THR A 150 -9.42 1.07 -9.31
CA THR A 150 -10.41 0.16 -8.72
C THR A 150 -11.12 0.85 -7.55
N CYS A 151 -12.30 0.37 -7.16
CA CYS A 151 -13.20 1.05 -6.22
C CYS A 151 -13.20 0.42 -4.81
N HIS A 152 -12.04 0.38 -4.16
CA HIS A 152 -11.82 -0.16 -2.81
C HIS A 152 -12.26 -1.63 -2.68
N VAL A 153 -11.81 -2.45 -3.61
CA VAL A 153 -12.17 -3.87 -3.74
C VAL A 153 -10.99 -4.82 -3.57
N ALA A 154 -9.76 -4.34 -3.32
CA ALA A 154 -8.59 -5.23 -3.18
C ALA A 154 -8.71 -6.24 -2.03
N GLY A 155 -9.52 -5.93 -1.00
CA GLY A 155 -9.83 -6.84 0.12
C GLY A 155 -11.08 -7.70 -0.07
N VAL A 156 -11.83 -7.53 -1.16
CA VAL A 156 -13.18 -8.07 -1.32
C VAL A 156 -13.15 -9.40 -2.09
N SER A 157 -13.60 -10.46 -1.44
CA SER A 157 -13.90 -11.75 -2.08
C SER A 157 -15.00 -12.47 -1.30
N GLU A 158 -15.67 -13.44 -1.91
CA GLU A 158 -16.69 -14.24 -1.21
C GLU A 158 -16.12 -14.89 0.07
N ASN A 159 -14.92 -15.46 -0.04
CA ASN A 159 -14.23 -16.09 1.09
C ASN A 159 -13.84 -15.06 2.15
N ALA A 160 -13.33 -13.89 1.76
CA ALA A 160 -12.99 -12.83 2.71
C ALA A 160 -14.23 -12.33 3.46
N ASN A 161 -15.32 -12.05 2.74
CA ASN A 161 -16.57 -11.60 3.34
C ASN A 161 -17.15 -12.63 4.32
N ARG A 162 -17.15 -13.92 3.95
CA ARG A 162 -17.59 -15.00 4.84
C ARG A 162 -16.71 -15.10 6.08
N ASN A 163 -15.39 -15.01 5.93
CA ASN A 163 -14.45 -15.08 7.05
C ASN A 163 -14.61 -13.89 8.00
N ILE A 164 -14.73 -12.67 7.46
CA ILE A 164 -14.94 -11.44 8.23
C ILE A 164 -16.27 -11.54 8.99
N ALA A 165 -17.36 -11.92 8.31
CA ALA A 165 -18.67 -12.07 8.95
C ALA A 165 -18.63 -13.09 10.11
N THR A 166 -17.97 -14.23 9.89
CA THR A 166 -17.80 -15.27 10.92
C THR A 166 -16.98 -14.76 12.11
N GLN A 167 -15.89 -14.04 11.84
CA GLN A 167 -15.02 -13.47 12.87
C GLN A 167 -15.76 -12.42 13.70
N VAL A 168 -16.48 -11.50 13.05
CA VAL A 168 -17.27 -10.46 13.74
C VAL A 168 -18.35 -11.08 14.61
N ALA A 169 -19.13 -12.03 14.08
CA ALA A 169 -20.16 -12.72 14.86
C ALA A 169 -19.57 -13.46 16.08
N SER A 170 -18.40 -14.09 15.91
CA SER A 170 -17.69 -14.77 16.99
C SER A 170 -17.23 -13.81 18.09
N GLU A 171 -16.72 -12.63 17.73
CA GLU A 171 -16.29 -11.62 18.69
C GLU A 171 -17.47 -10.96 19.42
N ILE A 172 -18.60 -10.73 18.74
CA ILE A 172 -19.83 -10.26 19.39
C ILE A 172 -20.30 -11.26 20.45
N LEU A 173 -20.38 -12.55 20.11
CA LEU A 173 -20.78 -13.59 21.07
C LEU A 173 -19.82 -13.69 22.25
N ARG A 174 -18.52 -13.46 22.02
CA ARG A 174 -17.50 -13.43 23.07
C ARG A 174 -17.79 -12.32 24.09
N VAL A 175 -18.02 -11.10 23.62
CA VAL A 175 -18.37 -9.95 24.47
C VAL A 175 -19.66 -10.21 25.24
N LEU A 176 -20.70 -10.73 24.59
CA LEU A 176 -21.99 -11.02 25.24
C LEU A 176 -21.90 -12.09 26.35
N ARG A 177 -20.83 -12.90 26.35
CA ARG A 177 -20.52 -13.86 27.43
C ARG A 177 -19.65 -13.28 28.55
N GLY A 178 -19.30 -11.98 28.47
CA GLY A 178 -18.37 -11.34 29.40
C GLY A 178 -16.90 -11.71 29.15
N GLU A 179 -16.58 -12.32 28.01
CA GLU A 179 -15.21 -12.70 27.66
C GLU A 179 -14.50 -11.58 26.89
N LYS A 180 -13.19 -11.42 27.11
CA LYS A 180 -12.36 -10.42 26.40
C LYS A 180 -12.26 -10.69 24.91
N PRO A 181 -12.60 -9.71 24.04
CA PRO A 181 -12.34 -9.78 22.60
C PRO A 181 -10.89 -10.16 22.30
N LYS A 182 -10.70 -11.01 21.30
CA LYS A 182 -9.37 -11.30 20.75
C LYS A 182 -8.86 -10.12 19.93
N ALA A 183 -9.76 -9.44 19.21
CA ALA A 183 -9.43 -8.32 18.34
C ALA A 183 -9.88 -6.99 18.98
N LEU A 184 -9.20 -6.59 20.05
CA LEU A 184 -9.52 -5.36 20.77
C LEU A 184 -8.76 -4.17 20.18
N GLY A 185 -9.45 -3.37 19.36
CA GLY A 185 -8.86 -2.20 18.69
C GLY A 185 -8.53 -1.02 19.62
N ASN A 186 -9.26 -0.90 20.74
CA ASN A 186 -8.96 0.07 21.78
C ASN A 186 -9.07 -0.59 23.17
N PRO A 187 -7.93 -0.89 23.82
CA PRO A 187 -7.90 -1.55 25.14
C PRO A 187 -8.62 -0.80 26.27
N ASP A 188 -8.70 0.54 26.18
CA ASP A 188 -9.22 1.38 27.26
C ASP A 188 -10.73 1.23 27.50
N PHE A 189 -11.46 0.65 26.54
CA PHE A 189 -12.90 0.42 26.63
C PHE A 189 -13.30 -0.92 27.26
N TRP A 190 -12.40 -1.89 27.32
CA TRP A 190 -12.71 -3.26 27.78
C TRP A 190 -13.03 -3.41 29.28
N PRO A 191 -12.63 -2.51 30.20
CA PRO A 191 -13.15 -2.53 31.57
C PRO A 191 -14.50 -1.79 31.74
N ARG A 192 -14.99 -1.09 30.71
CA ARG A 192 -16.15 -0.17 30.78
C ARG A 192 -17.43 -0.71 30.13
N LEU A 193 -17.38 -1.92 29.57
CA LEU A 193 -18.54 -2.70 29.10
C LEU A 193 -18.89 -3.75 30.15
#